data_AF-A0A7C4MVZ8-F1
#
_entry.id   AF-A0A7C4MVZ8-F1
#
_cell.length_a   1.000
_cell.length_b   1.000
_cell.length_c   1.000
_cell.angle_alpha   90.00
_cell.angle_beta   90.00
_cell.angle_gamma   90.00
#
_symmetry.space_group_name_H-M   'P 1'
#
loop_
_entity.id
_entity.type
_entity.pdbx_description
1 polymer ?
#
loop_
_entity_poly.entity_id
_entity_poly.type
_entity_poly.pdbx_seq_one_letter_code
_entity_poly.pdbx_strand_id
1 'polypeptide(L)'
;MVQIDSGTLFFAAIFTNNILLTNFLGLCPFLAISREIRSALGLGVAVVFVMTCTAVLNYLVYYYVLLPLNLEHFRFIVFIIVIAAFVQLVEMTVERFFPALYYILGIFLPLITVNCAILGASLFMIIRQYTLIQSMAYGAGSGIGWMIAIVAVGAIREKVQKSARLPKGLEGPALTLIITGIMALAFTAFSGMIQIQ
;
A
#
# COMPACT_ATOMS: atom_id res chain seq x y z
N MET A 1 24.81 9.87 -5.77
CA MET A 1 24.76 8.45 -5.35
C MET A 1 24.63 8.43 -3.83
N VAL A 2 23.41 8.50 -3.30
CA VAL A 2 23.21 8.52 -1.84
C VAL A 2 23.17 7.07 -1.38
N GLN A 3 24.20 6.66 -0.62
CA GLN A 3 24.16 5.44 0.18
C GLN A 3 23.11 5.63 1.28
N ILE A 4 21.83 5.45 0.95
CA ILE A 4 20.77 5.40 1.95
C ILE A 4 20.86 4.02 2.60
N ASP A 5 21.14 4.01 3.91
CA ASP A 5 21.07 2.81 4.73
C ASP A 5 19.66 2.19 4.63
N SER A 6 19.59 0.87 4.50
CA SER A 6 18.31 0.19 4.24
C SER A 6 17.33 0.41 5.40
N GLY A 7 17.86 0.58 6.62
CA GLY A 7 17.07 0.93 7.81
C GLY A 7 16.45 2.32 7.72
N THR A 8 17.21 3.34 7.30
CA THR A 8 16.67 4.71 7.20
C THR A 8 15.65 4.84 6.08
N LEU A 9 15.85 4.12 4.97
CA LEU A 9 14.87 4.05 3.89
C LEU A 9 13.55 3.40 4.35
N PHE A 10 13.65 2.32 5.13
CA PHE A 10 12.49 1.62 5.68
C PHE A 10 11.69 2.52 6.63
N PHE A 11 12.36 3.16 7.59
CA PHE A 11 11.70 4.08 8.52
C PHE A 11 11.11 5.31 7.81
N ALA A 12 11.83 5.86 6.84
CA ALA A 12 11.37 7.02 6.10
C ALA A 12 10.21 6.67 5.15
N ALA A 13 10.14 5.47 4.59
CA ALA A 13 9.00 5.01 3.79
C ALA A 13 7.74 4.79 4.63
N ILE A 14 7.88 4.40 5.90
CA ILE A 14 6.74 4.20 6.81
C ILE A 14 6.13 5.52 7.26
N PHE A 15 6.97 6.47 7.71
CA PHE A 15 6.50 7.69 8.38
C PHE A 15 6.60 8.94 7.52
N THR A 16 7.72 9.14 6.83
CA THR A 16 8.02 10.43 6.19
C THR A 16 7.47 10.52 4.77
N ASN A 17 7.48 9.42 4.02
CA ASN A 17 7.02 9.32 2.64
C ASN A 17 5.92 8.27 2.51
N ASN A 18 4.93 8.35 3.41
CA ASN A 18 3.84 7.38 3.45
C ASN A 18 3.03 7.43 2.15
N ILE A 19 2.92 6.28 1.49
CA ILE A 19 2.35 6.19 0.14
C ILE A 19 0.86 6.54 0.11
N LEU A 20 0.14 6.34 1.22
CA LEU A 20 -1.29 6.63 1.31
C LEU A 20 -1.59 8.06 1.75
N LEU A 21 -0.90 8.56 2.78
CA LEU A 21 -1.22 9.84 3.40
C LEU A 21 -0.47 11.04 2.77
N THR A 22 0.71 10.81 2.21
CA THR A 22 1.52 11.86 1.58
C THR A 22 1.36 11.85 0.06
N ASN A 23 1.35 10.66 -0.56
CA ASN A 23 1.24 10.53 -2.02
C ASN A 23 -0.20 10.25 -2.49
N PHE A 24 -1.16 10.02 -1.60
CA PHE A 24 -2.58 9.75 -1.93
C PHE A 24 -2.83 8.53 -2.84
N LEU A 25 -1.98 7.50 -2.76
CA LEU A 25 -2.15 6.26 -3.53
C LEU A 25 -2.87 5.18 -2.71
N GLY A 26 -3.75 4.41 -3.36
CA GLY A 26 -4.40 3.24 -2.78
C GLY A 26 -5.65 3.52 -1.94
N LEU A 27 -6.35 4.63 -2.23
CA LEU A 27 -7.56 5.06 -1.52
C LEU A 27 -8.77 4.12 -1.74
N CYS A 28 -8.85 3.43 -2.89
CA CYS A 28 -10.03 2.63 -3.26
C CYS A 28 -10.35 1.52 -2.24
N PRO A 29 -9.44 0.57 -1.94
CA PRO A 29 -9.70 -0.45 -0.93
C PRO A 29 -9.75 0.12 0.50
N PHE A 30 -9.02 1.20 0.73
CA PHE A 30 -8.96 1.90 2.02
C PHE A 30 -10.32 2.52 2.41
N LEU A 31 -11.04 3.15 1.48
CA LEU A 31 -12.37 3.71 1.74
C LEU A 31 -13.43 2.61 1.97
N ALA A 32 -13.25 1.46 1.34
CA ALA A 32 -14.22 0.35 1.39
C ALA A 32 -14.17 -0.45 2.70
N ILE A 33 -12.97 -0.80 3.20
CA ILE A 33 -12.79 -1.81 4.28
C ILE A 33 -12.45 -1.20 5.64
N SER A 34 -12.27 0.12 5.73
CA SER A 34 -11.94 0.83 6.98
C SER A 34 -13.08 0.93 8.00
N ARG A 35 -14.07 0.02 8.01
CA ARG A 35 -15.19 0.02 8.98
C ARG A 35 -14.81 -0.62 10.31
N GLU A 36 -14.02 -1.68 10.27
CA GLU A 36 -13.67 -2.49 11.43
C GLU A 36 -12.16 -2.71 11.46
N ILE A 37 -11.57 -2.64 12.65
CA ILE A 37 -10.12 -2.83 12.85
C ILE A 37 -9.67 -4.22 12.37
N ARG A 38 -10.47 -5.27 12.62
CA ARG A 38 -10.13 -6.66 12.25
C ARG A 38 -9.98 -6.82 10.74
N SER A 39 -10.93 -6.28 9.97
CA SER A 39 -10.92 -6.32 8.51
C SER A 39 -9.82 -5.44 7.92
N ALA A 40 -9.59 -4.27 8.51
CA ALA A 40 -8.49 -3.37 8.13
C ALA A 40 -7.11 -4.02 8.34
N LEU A 41 -6.91 -4.73 9.46
CA LEU A 41 -5.68 -5.47 9.74
C LEU A 41 -5.44 -6.60 8.73
N GLY A 42 -6.47 -7.41 8.45
CA GLY A 42 -6.37 -8.53 7.51
C GLY A 42 -5.95 -8.07 6.11
N LEU A 43 -6.56 -7.00 5.61
CA LEU A 43 -6.19 -6.40 4.33
C LEU A 43 -4.81 -5.73 4.37
N GLY A 44 -4.48 -5.04 5.46
CA GLY A 44 -3.18 -4.41 5.67
C GLY A 44 -2.03 -5.40 5.52
N VAL A 45 -2.11 -6.56 6.19
CA VAL A 45 -1.11 -7.62 6.10
C VAL A 45 -0.99 -8.16 4.68
N ALA A 46 -2.12 -8.40 4.01
CA ALA A 46 -2.13 -8.88 2.62
C ALA A 46 -1.43 -7.88 1.69
N VAL A 47 -1.71 -6.58 1.83
CA VAL A 47 -1.07 -5.54 1.01
C VAL A 47 0.42 -5.42 1.31
N VAL A 48 0.86 -5.50 2.56
CA VAL A 48 2.30 -5.49 2.91
C VAL A 48 3.03 -6.64 2.23
N PHE A 49 2.46 -7.84 2.31
CA PHE A 49 3.03 -9.05 1.70
C PHE A 49 3.13 -8.92 0.18
N VAL A 50 2.02 -8.58 -0.47
CA VAL A 50 1.98 -8.40 -1.93
C VAL A 50 2.94 -7.31 -2.37
N MET A 51 2.91 -6.14 -1.74
CA MET A 51 3.75 -5.01 -2.10
C MET A 51 5.24 -5.34 -2.01
N THR A 52 5.65 -6.03 -0.95
CA THR A 52 7.05 -6.44 -0.75
C THR A 52 7.49 -7.43 -1.82
N CYS A 53 6.70 -8.47 -2.09
CA CYS A 53 7.03 -9.48 -3.09
C CYS A 53 7.02 -8.90 -4.52
N THR A 54 6.01 -8.09 -4.86
CA THR A 54 5.91 -7.46 -6.18
C THR A 54 7.02 -6.45 -6.41
N ALA A 55 7.49 -5.75 -5.37
CA ALA A 55 8.63 -4.85 -5.46
C ALA A 55 9.89 -5.61 -5.90
N VAL A 56 10.17 -6.77 -5.29
CA VAL A 56 11.32 -7.61 -5.67
C VAL A 56 11.14 -8.21 -7.06
N LEU A 57 9.96 -8.74 -7.38
CA LEU A 57 9.69 -9.33 -8.69
C LEU A 57 9.80 -8.30 -9.82
N ASN A 58 9.21 -7.12 -9.66
CA ASN A 58 9.29 -6.05 -10.66
C ASN A 58 10.71 -5.51 -10.81
N TYR A 59 11.50 -5.45 -9.74
CA TYR A 59 12.93 -5.14 -9.83
C TYR A 59 13.66 -6.12 -10.74
N LEU A 60 13.49 -7.42 -10.50
CA LEU A 60 14.13 -8.46 -11.30
C LEU A 60 13.68 -8.39 -12.77
N VAL A 61 12.38 -8.25 -13.01
CA VAL A 61 11.84 -8.15 -14.38
C VAL A 61 12.35 -6.90 -15.09
N TYR A 62 12.48 -5.77 -14.40
CA TYR A 62 12.98 -4.54 -15.01
C TYR A 62 14.45 -4.66 -15.45
N TYR A 63 15.33 -5.10 -14.55
CA TYR A 63 16.78 -5.17 -14.84
C TYR A 63 17.17 -6.36 -15.72
N TYR A 64 16.54 -7.52 -15.56
CA TYR A 64 16.90 -8.74 -16.32
C TYR A 64 16.13 -8.91 -17.63
N VAL A 65 14.98 -8.25 -17.82
CA VAL A 65 14.16 -8.40 -19.03
C VAL A 65 14.03 -7.07 -19.78
N LEU A 66 13.54 -6.01 -19.15
CA LEU A 66 13.23 -4.77 -19.89
C LEU A 66 14.48 -4.03 -20.36
N LEU A 67 15.50 -3.95 -19.50
CA LEU A 67 16.75 -3.25 -19.77
C LEU A 67 17.55 -3.89 -20.93
N PRO A 68 17.80 -5.22 -20.98
CA PRO A 68 18.53 -5.82 -22.10
C PRO A 68 17.76 -5.80 -23.41
N LEU A 69 16.42 -5.84 -23.38
CA LEU A 69 15.59 -5.76 -24.58
C LEU A 69 15.27 -4.32 -25.03
N ASN A 70 15.75 -3.28 -24.32
CA ASN A 70 15.42 -1.87 -24.57
C ASN A 70 13.91 -1.57 -24.60
N LEU A 71 13.10 -2.34 -23.85
CA LEU A 71 11.64 -2.26 -23.81
C LEU A 71 11.12 -1.38 -22.66
N GLU A 72 11.89 -0.36 -22.28
CA GLU A 72 11.57 0.52 -21.15
C GLU A 72 10.20 1.21 -21.23
N HIS A 73 9.68 1.42 -22.44
CA HIS A 73 8.37 2.04 -22.67
C HIS A 73 7.22 1.14 -22.17
N PHE A 74 7.41 -0.17 -22.11
CA PHE A 74 6.37 -1.14 -21.71
C PHE A 74 6.32 -1.39 -20.19
N ARG A 75 7.12 -0.66 -19.39
CA ARG A 75 7.24 -0.85 -17.94
C ARG A 75 5.90 -0.91 -17.20
N PHE A 76 4.96 -0.02 -17.54
CA PHE A 76 3.64 0.02 -16.92
C PHE A 76 2.86 -1.28 -17.12
N ILE A 77 2.77 -1.74 -18.37
CA ILE A 77 2.01 -2.94 -18.74
C ILE A 77 2.64 -4.17 -18.08
N VAL A 78 3.97 -4.28 -18.13
CA VAL A 78 4.68 -5.43 -17.55
C VAL A 78 4.48 -5.49 -16.03
N PHE A 79 4.59 -4.38 -15.31
CA PHE A 79 4.38 -4.39 -13.86
C PHE A 79 2.95 -4.76 -13.48
N ILE A 80 1.95 -4.27 -14.22
CA ILE A 80 0.56 -4.65 -13.97
C ILE A 80 0.37 -6.16 -14.16
N ILE A 81 0.94 -6.75 -15.22
CA ILE A 81 0.84 -8.20 -15.48
C ILE A 81 1.52 -9.00 -14.36
N VAL A 82 2.72 -8.60 -13.93
CA VAL A 82 3.45 -9.28 -12.84
C VAL A 82 2.66 -9.21 -11.53
N ILE A 83 2.11 -8.04 -11.20
CA ILE A 83 1.28 -7.86 -10.00
C ILE A 83 0.02 -8.72 -10.11
N ALA A 84 -0.67 -8.71 -11.25
CA ALA A 84 -1.88 -9.50 -11.46
C ALA A 84 -1.62 -11.00 -11.30
N ALA A 85 -0.55 -11.53 -11.92
CA ALA A 85 -0.17 -12.93 -11.81
C ALA A 85 0.17 -13.31 -10.36
N PHE A 86 0.90 -12.45 -9.64
CA PHE A 86 1.28 -12.71 -8.25
C PHE A 86 0.06 -12.67 -7.31
N VAL A 87 -0.80 -11.66 -7.46
CA VAL A 87 -2.01 -11.55 -6.64
C VAL A 87 -2.98 -12.70 -6.92
N GLN A 88 -3.09 -13.17 -8.17
CA GLN A 88 -3.89 -14.35 -8.49
C GLN A 88 -3.40 -15.60 -7.72
N LEU A 89 -2.08 -15.79 -7.64
CA LEU A 89 -1.49 -16.87 -6.85
C LEU A 89 -1.82 -16.71 -5.35
N VAL A 90 -1.74 -15.47 -4.84
CA VAL A 90 -2.11 -15.17 -3.44
C VAL A 90 -3.59 -15.44 -3.20
N GLU A 91 -4.48 -15.12 -4.13
CA GLU A 91 -5.92 -15.39 -4.02
C GLU A 91 -6.20 -16.88 -3.85
N MET A 92 -5.64 -17.72 -4.74
CA MET A 92 -5.78 -19.18 -4.65
C MET A 92 -5.19 -19.73 -3.33
N THR A 93 -4.12 -19.11 -2.82
CA THR A 93 -3.49 -19.51 -1.56
C THR A 93 -4.36 -19.15 -0.35
N VAL A 94 -4.93 -17.93 -0.33
CA VAL A 94 -5.78 -17.47 0.77
C VAL A 94 -7.08 -18.26 0.81
N GLU A 95 -7.68 -18.57 -0.33
CA GLU A 95 -8.88 -19.42 -0.41
C GLU A 95 -8.65 -20.80 0.21
N ARG A 96 -7.45 -21.36 0.01
CA ARG A 96 -7.11 -22.71 0.52
C ARG A 96 -6.75 -22.72 2.00
N PHE A 97 -5.93 -21.78 2.48
CA PHE A 97 -5.37 -21.80 3.84
C PHE A 97 -6.18 -20.98 4.85
N PHE A 98 -6.85 -19.90 4.41
CA PHE A 98 -7.52 -18.94 5.29
C PHE A 98 -8.96 -18.65 4.83
N PRO A 99 -9.86 -19.64 4.84
CA PRO A 99 -11.24 -19.47 4.36
C PRO A 99 -11.98 -18.37 5.11
N ALA A 100 -11.74 -18.22 6.42
CA ALA A 100 -12.35 -17.16 7.23
C ALA A 100 -12.02 -15.75 6.73
N LEU A 101 -10.79 -15.52 6.26
CA LEU A 101 -10.37 -14.22 5.71
C LEU A 101 -10.94 -14.01 4.30
N TYR A 102 -11.02 -15.08 3.51
CA TYR A 102 -11.63 -15.05 2.18
C TYR A 102 -13.12 -14.68 2.23
N TYR A 103 -13.89 -15.19 3.20
CA TYR A 103 -15.30 -14.79 3.35
C TYR A 103 -15.49 -13.30 3.68
N ILE A 104 -14.54 -12.69 4.38
CA ILE A 104 -14.60 -11.28 4.78
C ILE A 104 -14.10 -10.38 3.63
N LEU A 105 -13.08 -10.83 2.89
CA LEU A 105 -12.31 -9.99 1.98
C LEU A 105 -12.46 -10.38 0.50
N GLY A 106 -13.19 -11.45 0.17
CA GLY A 106 -13.14 -12.12 -1.14
C GLY A 106 -13.34 -11.21 -2.36
N ILE A 107 -14.28 -10.27 -2.30
CA ILE A 107 -14.51 -9.31 -3.41
C ILE A 107 -13.36 -8.30 -3.55
N PHE A 108 -12.61 -8.07 -2.48
CA PHE A 108 -11.53 -7.08 -2.42
C PHE A 108 -10.14 -7.66 -2.73
N LEU A 109 -9.98 -8.99 -2.73
CA LEU A 109 -8.72 -9.63 -3.15
C LEU A 109 -8.33 -9.28 -4.58
N PRO A 110 -9.23 -9.37 -5.59
CA PRO A 110 -8.95 -8.89 -6.93
C PRO A 110 -8.64 -7.40 -7.00
N LEU A 111 -9.19 -6.60 -6.08
CA LEU A 111 -8.94 -5.15 -6.00
C LEU A 111 -7.50 -4.81 -5.56
N ILE A 112 -6.76 -5.78 -5.02
CA ILE A 112 -5.32 -5.65 -4.74
C ILE A 112 -4.52 -5.53 -6.05
N THR A 113 -4.94 -6.21 -7.12
CA THR A 113 -4.23 -6.17 -8.43
C THR A 113 -4.12 -4.76 -9.00
N VAL A 114 -5.20 -3.98 -8.86
CA VAL A 114 -5.34 -2.61 -9.36
C VAL A 114 -5.04 -1.56 -8.29
N ASN A 115 -4.43 -1.96 -7.17
CA ASN A 115 -4.10 -1.02 -6.11
C ASN A 115 -2.97 -0.09 -6.55
N CYS A 116 -3.30 1.20 -6.68
CA CYS A 116 -2.37 2.24 -7.10
C CYS A 116 -1.12 2.31 -6.21
N ALA A 117 -1.21 1.98 -4.92
CA ALA A 117 -0.07 1.99 -4.01
C ALA A 117 0.98 0.93 -4.39
N ILE A 118 0.55 -0.25 -4.84
CA ILE A 118 1.44 -1.37 -5.20
C ILE A 118 2.15 -1.07 -6.52
N LEU A 119 1.38 -0.58 -7.50
CA LEU A 119 1.94 -0.12 -8.77
C LEU A 119 2.90 1.07 -8.55
N GLY A 120 2.49 2.05 -7.74
CA GLY A 120 3.30 3.23 -7.42
C GLY A 120 4.61 2.89 -6.71
N ALA A 121 4.59 1.96 -5.75
CA ALA A 121 5.82 1.49 -5.09
C ALA A 121 6.80 0.87 -6.09
N SER A 122 6.30 0.06 -7.02
CA SER A 122 7.12 -0.56 -8.07
C SER A 122 7.70 0.48 -9.03
N LEU A 123 6.96 1.55 -9.36
CA LEU A 123 7.46 2.63 -10.20
C LEU A 123 8.48 3.52 -9.49
N PHE A 124 8.19 3.93 -8.24
CA PHE A 124 9.07 4.81 -7.49
C PHE A 124 10.42 4.16 -7.22
N MET A 125 10.46 2.85 -7.05
CA MET A 125 11.71 2.10 -6.97
C MET A 125 12.65 2.38 -8.14
N ILE A 126 12.10 2.38 -9.36
CA ILE A 126 12.89 2.53 -10.59
C ILE A 126 13.24 3.99 -10.83
N ILE A 127 12.28 4.90 -10.63
CA ILE A 127 12.51 6.34 -10.75
C ILE A 127 13.62 6.79 -9.79
N ARG A 128 13.65 6.22 -8.58
CA ARG A 128 14.65 6.52 -7.55
C ARG A 128 15.90 5.65 -7.62
N GLN A 129 16.00 4.73 -8.60
CA GLN A 129 17.16 3.88 -8.86
C GLN A 129 17.65 3.12 -7.62
N TYR A 130 16.73 2.49 -6.88
CA TYR A 130 17.09 1.69 -5.71
C TYR A 130 17.78 0.38 -6.10
N THR A 131 18.63 -0.14 -5.21
CA THR A 131 19.20 -1.50 -5.33
C THR A 131 18.19 -2.56 -4.92
N LEU A 132 18.43 -3.86 -5.20
CA LEU A 132 17.52 -4.95 -4.84
C LEU A 132 17.17 -4.98 -3.32
N ILE A 133 18.15 -4.72 -2.45
CA ILE A 133 17.95 -4.73 -1.00
C ILE A 133 17.12 -3.50 -0.57
N GLN A 134 17.45 -2.33 -1.11
CA GLN A 134 16.68 -1.10 -0.87
C GLN A 134 15.25 -1.20 -1.41
N SER A 135 15.07 -1.90 -2.52
CA SER A 135 13.81 -2.17 -3.19
C SER A 135 12.86 -2.99 -2.33
N MET A 136 13.37 -4.06 -1.71
CA MET A 136 12.63 -4.87 -0.75
C MET A 136 12.31 -4.07 0.52
N ALA A 137 13.28 -3.32 1.07
CA ALA A 137 13.07 -2.48 2.24
C ALA A 137 12.03 -1.37 1.97
N TYR A 138 12.07 -0.76 0.79
CA TYR A 138 11.11 0.25 0.37
C TYR A 138 9.69 -0.34 0.23
N GLY A 139 9.54 -1.48 -0.45
CA GLY A 139 8.24 -2.15 -0.60
C GLY A 139 7.62 -2.58 0.73
N ALA A 140 8.44 -3.13 1.64
CA ALA A 140 8.00 -3.49 2.98
C ALA A 140 7.62 -2.25 3.81
N GLY A 141 8.46 -1.21 3.77
CA GLY A 141 8.21 0.04 4.48
C GLY A 141 6.95 0.77 3.99
N SER A 142 6.75 0.86 2.67
CA SER A 142 5.56 1.47 2.08
C SER A 142 4.29 0.65 2.36
N GLY A 143 4.40 -0.68 2.36
CA GLY A 143 3.31 -1.57 2.73
C GLY A 143 2.90 -1.39 4.19
N ILE A 144 3.88 -1.33 5.10
CA ILE A 144 3.63 -1.13 6.54
C ILE A 144 3.05 0.27 6.79
N GLY A 145 3.56 1.30 6.11
CA GLY A 145 2.99 2.64 6.17
C GLY A 145 1.52 2.67 5.74
N TRP A 146 1.16 1.93 4.69
CA TRP A 146 -0.22 1.76 4.24
C TRP A 146 -1.08 1.01 5.27
N MET A 147 -0.55 -0.07 5.85
CA MET A 147 -1.22 -0.85 6.90
C MET A 147 -1.50 -0.02 8.16
N ILE A 148 -0.53 0.77 8.62
CA ILE A 148 -0.70 1.65 9.78
C ILE A 148 -1.82 2.66 9.51
N ALA A 149 -1.85 3.23 8.31
CA ALA A 149 -2.86 4.22 7.94
C ALA A 149 -4.28 3.64 7.91
N ILE A 150 -4.49 2.46 7.30
CA ILE A 150 -5.82 1.83 7.25
C ILE A 150 -6.31 1.40 8.65
N VAL A 151 -5.41 0.88 9.48
CA VAL A 151 -5.73 0.46 10.85
C VAL A 151 -6.10 1.67 11.71
N ALA A 152 -5.34 2.76 11.62
CA ALA A 152 -5.62 3.99 12.34
C ALA A 152 -6.99 4.58 11.97
N VAL A 153 -7.32 4.61 10.68
CA VAL A 153 -8.62 5.12 10.19
C VAL A 153 -9.75 4.19 10.63
N GLY A 154 -9.56 2.88 10.55
CA GLY A 154 -10.50 1.89 11.10
C GLY A 154 -10.77 2.12 12.58
N ALA A 155 -9.72 2.35 13.38
CA ALA A 155 -9.84 2.60 14.81
C ALA A 155 -10.58 3.91 15.14
N ILE A 156 -10.27 5.00 14.42
CA ILE A 156 -10.95 6.28 14.60
C ILE A 156 -12.43 6.14 14.22
N ARG A 157 -12.71 5.51 13.08
CA ARG A 157 -14.09 5.34 12.59
C ARG A 157 -14.93 4.48 13.53
N GLU A 158 -14.40 3.37 14.01
CA GLU A 158 -15.08 2.49 14.96
C GLU A 158 -15.39 3.25 16.28
N LYS A 159 -14.44 4.07 16.76
CA LYS A 159 -14.65 4.89 17.97
C LYS A 159 -15.70 5.99 17.76
N VAL A 160 -15.65 6.68 16.62
CA VAL A 160 -16.60 7.76 16.27
C VAL A 160 -18.02 7.22 16.13
N GLN A 161 -18.20 6.07 15.48
CA GLN A 161 -19.50 5.41 15.35
C GLN A 161 -20.09 4.97 16.70
N LYS A 162 -19.25 4.58 17.66
CA LYS A 162 -19.71 4.21 19.01
C LYS A 162 -20.01 5.41 19.92
N SER A 163 -19.34 6.54 19.71
CA SER A 163 -19.34 7.67 20.67
C SER A 163 -20.20 8.86 20.24
N ALA A 164 -20.39 9.08 18.93
CA ALA A 164 -21.05 10.27 18.41
C ALA A 164 -22.34 9.92 17.64
N ARG A 165 -23.41 10.68 17.88
CA ARG A 165 -24.60 10.65 17.01
C ARG A 165 -24.32 11.48 15.77
N LEU A 166 -23.87 10.84 14.69
CA LEU A 166 -23.67 11.50 13.42
C LEU A 166 -25.00 11.75 12.69
N PRO A 167 -25.13 12.85 11.94
CA PRO A 167 -26.24 13.02 11.02
C PRO A 167 -26.14 11.95 9.92
N LYS A 168 -27.29 11.35 9.55
CA LYS A 168 -27.36 10.19 8.63
C LYS A 168 -26.65 10.41 7.28
N GLY A 169 -26.56 11.65 6.80
CA GLY A 169 -25.87 12.00 5.55
C GLY A 169 -24.35 11.95 5.62
N LEU A 170 -23.76 11.97 6.83
CA LEU A 170 -22.30 11.93 7.01
C LEU A 170 -21.78 10.49 7.23
N GLU A 171 -22.67 9.53 7.41
CA GLU A 171 -22.28 8.14 7.66
C GLU A 171 -21.63 7.49 6.43
N GLY A 172 -20.73 6.54 6.65
CA GLY A 172 -20.12 5.77 5.56
C GLY A 172 -18.87 6.43 4.98
N PRO A 173 -18.72 6.50 3.63
CA PRO A 173 -17.49 6.98 2.97
C PRO A 173 -17.17 8.46 3.23
N ALA A 174 -18.19 9.30 3.43
CA ALA A 174 -18.02 10.73 3.68
C ALA A 174 -17.22 10.99 4.97
N LEU A 175 -17.60 10.31 6.06
CA LEU A 175 -16.84 10.35 7.32
C LEU A 175 -15.40 9.87 7.12
N THR A 176 -15.19 8.77 6.39
CA THR A 176 -13.85 8.25 6.14
C THR A 176 -12.97 9.27 5.41
N LEU A 177 -13.51 9.97 4.40
CA LEU A 177 -12.79 11.03 3.68
C LEU A 177 -12.41 12.19 4.58
N ILE A 178 -13.32 12.64 5.46
CA ILE A 178 -13.05 13.71 6.43
C ILE A 178 -11.94 13.29 7.39
N ILE A 179 -12.03 12.09 7.98
CA ILE A 179 -11.00 11.54 8.87
C ILE A 179 -9.65 11.46 8.14
N THR A 180 -9.67 10.98 6.90
CA THR A 180 -8.46 10.83 6.08
C THR A 180 -7.82 12.18 5.78
N GLY A 181 -8.61 13.22 5.48
CA GLY A 181 -8.12 14.57 5.26
C GLY A 181 -7.45 15.16 6.51
N ILE A 182 -8.08 14.99 7.68
CA ILE A 182 -7.50 15.44 8.97
C ILE A 182 -6.20 14.67 9.27
N MET A 183 -6.18 13.36 9.02
CA MET A 183 -4.97 12.55 9.18
C MET A 183 -3.87 12.94 8.20
N ALA A 184 -4.21 13.22 6.95
CA ALA A 184 -3.24 13.67 5.96
C ALA A 184 -2.58 14.98 6.41
N LEU A 185 -3.35 15.96 6.91
CA LEU A 185 -2.81 17.19 7.50
C LEU A 185 -1.90 16.95 8.71
N ALA A 186 -2.18 15.94 9.53
CA ALA A 186 -1.31 15.58 10.64
C ALA A 186 -0.01 14.92 10.15
N PHE A 187 -0.08 14.10 9.09
CA PHE A 187 1.08 13.40 8.54
C PHE A 187 1.97 14.29 7.67
N THR A 188 1.45 15.35 7.04
CA THR A 188 2.30 16.33 6.34
C THR A 188 3.27 17.02 7.28
N ALA A 189 2.95 17.16 8.57
CA ALA A 189 3.89 17.67 9.58
C ALA A 189 5.14 16.79 9.73
N PHE A 190 5.03 15.48 9.48
CA PHE A 190 6.15 14.55 9.52
C PHE A 190 7.02 14.58 8.25
N SER A 191 6.50 15.13 7.14
CA SER A 191 7.21 15.16 5.84
C SER A 191 8.54 15.91 5.86
N GLY A 192 8.79 16.75 6.88
CA GLY A 192 10.04 17.51 7.04
C GLY A 192 11.14 16.79 7.84
N MET A 193 10.87 15.65 8.48
CA MET A 193 11.82 15.04 9.43
C MET A 193 12.96 14.27 8.78
N ILE A 194 12.72 13.61 7.64
CA ILE A 194 13.72 12.80 6.92
C ILE A 194 13.50 13.01 5.43
N GLN A 195 14.30 13.88 4.81
CA GLN A 195 14.24 14.04 3.36
C GLN A 195 14.95 12.85 2.69
N ILE A 196 14.17 12.04 1.98
CA ILE A 196 14.66 10.98 1.09
C ILE A 196 14.98 11.56 -0.31
N GLN A 197 15.08 12.90 -0.41
CA GLN A 197 15.51 13.70 -1.56
C GLN A 197 16.46 14.79 -1.08
#